data_AF-A0A820GMF3-F1
#
_entry.id   AF-A0A820GMF3-F1
#
_cell.length_a   1.000
_cell.length_b   1.000
_cell.length_c   1.000
_cell.angle_alpha   90.00
_cell.angle_beta   90.00
_cell.angle_gamma   90.00
#
_symmetry.space_group_name_H-M   'P 1'
#
loop_
_entity.id
_entity.type
_entity.pdbx_description
1 polymer ?
#
loop_
_entity_poly.entity_id
_entity_poly.type
_entity_poly.pdbx_seq_one_letter_code
_entity_poly.pdbx_strand_id
1 'polypeptide(L)'
;MMNNANDIEAEQLLSRLPKPEDVLDIKIQPHEFEQDDDTNFHMDYIIATANLRAENYEIQRVDRNKIKRIAGNIIPVIATTTAMLTGLVCLEVYKFVQHHKNIESYQNAFVNLALPFFGFSEPVPSKRQKYLDKEFTLWDRFEVKGEMTLEEFIEYFKREHKLVPNMVSAGMSVIYSPHFMRQTSKAQDMKRKYVLIFVISNNKFCC
;
A
#
# COMPACT_ATOMS: atom_id res chain seq x y z
N MET A 1 -11.87 33.39 21.49
CA MET A 1 -11.36 34.62 20.83
C MET A 1 -9.88 34.46 20.48
N MET A 2 -9.52 33.56 19.55
CA MET A 2 -8.12 33.36 19.10
C MET A 2 -7.98 33.20 17.57
N ASN A 3 -9.01 33.52 16.79
CA ASN A 3 -8.96 33.39 15.32
C ASN A 3 -8.66 34.71 14.58
N ASN A 4 -9.00 35.88 15.16
CA ASN A 4 -8.85 37.17 14.47
C ASN A 4 -7.40 37.56 14.13
N ALA A 5 -6.41 37.18 14.94
CA ALA A 5 -5.03 37.64 14.70
C ALA A 5 -4.39 36.98 13.47
N ASN A 6 -4.60 35.66 13.30
CA ASN A 6 -4.10 34.92 12.15
C ASN A 6 -4.85 35.30 10.86
N ASP A 7 -6.16 35.57 10.98
CA ASP A 7 -6.97 35.99 9.83
C ASP A 7 -6.55 37.39 9.32
N ILE A 8 -6.24 38.32 10.25
CA ILE A 8 -5.70 39.65 9.90
C ILE A 8 -4.31 39.54 9.26
N GLU A 9 -3.44 38.67 9.76
CA GLU A 9 -2.10 38.46 9.18
C GLU A 9 -2.18 37.82 7.78
N ALA A 10 -3.10 36.87 7.57
CA ALA A 10 -3.34 36.27 6.27
C ALA A 10 -3.87 37.29 5.24
N GLU A 11 -4.82 38.16 5.63
CA GLU A 11 -5.32 39.24 4.76
C GLU A 11 -4.22 40.24 4.40
N GLN A 12 -3.35 40.57 5.35
CA GLN A 12 -2.18 41.43 5.11
C GLN A 12 -1.20 40.77 4.12
N LEU A 13 -0.92 39.47 4.26
CA LEU A 13 -0.05 38.74 3.32
C LEU A 13 -0.66 38.67 1.92
N LEU A 14 -1.97 38.41 1.80
CA LEU A 14 -2.67 38.40 0.51
C LEU A 14 -2.58 39.74 -0.21
N SER A 15 -2.69 40.85 0.52
CA SER A 15 -2.55 42.19 -0.06
C SER A 15 -1.13 42.51 -0.57
N ARG A 16 -0.11 41.78 -0.12
CA ARG A 16 1.30 41.95 -0.51
C ARG A 16 1.74 41.06 -1.67
N LEU A 17 0.92 40.08 -2.07
CA LEU A 17 1.24 39.23 -3.21
C LEU A 17 1.12 40.03 -4.52
N PRO A 18 2.09 39.89 -5.45
CA PRO A 18 2.00 40.50 -6.76
C PRO A 18 0.82 39.91 -7.53
N LYS A 19 0.22 40.69 -8.44
CA LYS A 19 -0.83 40.15 -9.30
C LYS A 19 -0.21 39.14 -10.27
N PRO A 20 -0.93 38.08 -10.68
CA PRO A 20 -0.40 37.09 -11.62
C PRO A 20 0.15 37.70 -12.92
N GLU A 21 -0.43 38.82 -13.36
CA GLU A 21 -0.02 39.60 -14.53
C GLU A 21 1.41 40.17 -14.43
N ASP A 22 1.85 40.52 -13.21
CA ASP A 22 3.15 41.13 -12.95
C ASP A 22 4.30 40.11 -12.94
N VAL A 23 4.00 38.80 -12.91
CA VAL A 23 4.97 37.70 -12.77
C VAL A 23 4.91 36.68 -13.90
N LEU A 24 4.21 36.99 -15.00
CA LEU A 24 4.02 36.10 -16.16
C LEU A 24 5.34 35.62 -16.78
N ASP A 25 6.40 36.43 -16.71
CA ASP A 25 7.72 36.11 -17.27
C ASP A 25 8.61 35.30 -16.32
N ILE A 26 8.20 35.09 -15.07
CA ILE A 26 8.96 34.34 -14.07
C ILE A 26 8.57 32.86 -14.15
N LYS A 27 9.54 32.02 -14.51
CA LYS A 27 9.41 30.57 -14.43
C LYS A 27 10.22 30.04 -13.25
N ILE A 28 9.53 29.49 -12.27
CA ILE A 28 10.16 28.76 -11.17
C ILE A 28 10.30 27.30 -11.60
N GLN A 29 11.52 26.80 -11.62
CA GLN A 29 11.77 25.38 -11.84
C GLN A 29 11.93 24.68 -10.48
N PRO A 30 10.99 23.79 -10.10
CA PRO A 30 11.19 22.97 -8.92
C PRO A 30 12.36 22.02 -9.17
N HIS A 31 13.29 21.96 -8.22
CA HIS A 31 14.33 20.94 -8.22
C HIS A 31 13.77 19.65 -7.63
N GLU A 32 13.91 18.55 -8.38
CA GLU A 32 13.64 17.21 -7.89
C GLU A 32 14.88 16.71 -7.15
N PHE A 33 14.67 16.20 -5.93
CA PHE A 33 15.77 15.72 -5.12
C PHE A 33 16.39 14.46 -5.74
N GLU A 34 17.67 14.58 -6.08
CA GLU A 34 18.52 13.48 -6.54
C GLU A 34 19.75 13.40 -5.63
N GLN A 35 19.98 12.22 -5.07
CA GLN A 35 20.99 11.92 -4.05
C GLN A 35 22.28 11.33 -4.64
N ASP A 36 22.22 10.74 -5.83
CA ASP A 36 23.33 10.02 -6.46
C ASP A 36 24.12 10.84 -7.48
N ASP A 37 23.65 12.05 -7.77
CA ASP A 37 24.39 13.05 -8.54
C ASP A 37 25.11 14.04 -7.61
N ASP A 38 26.43 13.90 -7.50
CA ASP A 38 27.27 14.77 -6.68
C ASP A 38 27.51 16.17 -7.31
N THR A 39 26.98 16.44 -8.52
CA THR A 39 27.18 17.71 -9.25
C THR A 39 26.04 18.71 -9.10
N ASN A 40 24.87 18.28 -8.60
CA ASN A 40 23.67 19.10 -8.44
C ASN A 40 23.61 19.88 -7.11
N PHE A 41 24.59 19.68 -6.22
CA PHE A 41 24.70 20.29 -4.89
C PHE A 41 23.55 20.02 -3.90
N HIS A 42 22.62 19.10 -4.21
CA HIS A 42 21.50 18.77 -3.32
C HIS A 42 22.02 18.23 -1.98
N MET A 43 22.93 17.26 -2.04
CA MET A 43 23.53 16.68 -0.84
C MET A 43 24.42 17.67 -0.10
N ASP A 44 25.16 18.53 -0.81
CA ASP A 44 26.00 19.57 -0.19
C ASP A 44 25.18 20.53 0.66
N TYR A 45 24.04 20.99 0.14
CA TYR A 45 23.10 21.82 0.87
C TYR A 45 22.60 21.10 2.14
N ILE A 46 22.09 19.88 2.00
CA ILE A 46 21.56 19.10 3.14
C ILE A 46 22.63 18.88 4.21
N ILE A 47 23.85 18.52 3.81
CA ILE A 47 24.97 18.26 4.73
C ILE A 47 25.36 19.53 5.49
N ALA A 48 25.53 20.65 4.79
CA ALA A 48 25.90 21.91 5.39
C ALA A 48 24.81 22.38 6.39
N THR A 49 23.55 22.40 5.95
CA THR A 49 22.42 22.82 6.80
C THR A 49 22.25 21.91 8.01
N ALA A 50 22.35 20.59 7.85
CA ALA A 50 22.23 19.64 8.95
C ALA A 50 23.36 19.82 9.99
N ASN A 51 24.61 19.97 9.54
CA ASN A 51 25.75 20.14 10.43
C ASN A 51 25.77 21.51 11.13
N LEU A 52 25.35 22.58 10.45
CA LEU A 52 25.18 23.90 11.08
C LEU A 52 24.07 23.87 12.13
N ARG A 53 22.95 23.20 11.84
CA ARG A 53 21.88 23.02 12.82
C ARG A 53 22.34 22.15 14.00
N ALA A 54 23.12 21.10 13.76
CA ALA A 54 23.65 20.23 14.80
C ALA A 54 24.52 21.02 15.79
N GLU A 55 25.37 21.90 15.29
CA GLU A 55 26.24 22.77 16.11
C GLU A 55 25.45 23.69 17.05
N ASN A 56 24.32 24.26 16.59
CA ASN A 56 23.45 25.09 17.42
C ASN A 56 22.90 24.36 18.67
N TYR A 57 22.82 23.03 18.63
CA TYR A 57 22.32 22.19 19.72
C TYR A 57 23.41 21.30 20.33
N GLU A 58 24.69 21.60 20.08
CA GLU A 58 25.84 20.82 20.56
C GLU A 58 25.79 19.33 20.13
N ILE A 59 25.12 19.03 19.01
CA ILE A 59 25.07 17.70 18.41
C ILE A 59 26.32 17.49 17.55
N GLN A 60 26.96 16.32 17.69
CA GLN A 60 28.14 15.98 16.91
C GLN A 60 27.86 16.02 15.40
N ARG A 61 28.71 16.73 14.65
CA ARG A 61 28.66 16.76 13.18
C ARG A 61 28.85 15.37 12.58
N VAL A 62 28.19 15.14 11.46
CA VAL A 62 28.14 13.85 10.78
C VAL A 62 28.71 13.98 9.37
N ASP A 63 29.35 12.91 8.90
CA ASP A 63 29.96 12.81 7.56
C ASP A 63 28.91 12.74 6.44
N ARG A 64 29.37 13.07 5.22
CA ARG A 64 28.56 13.02 4.00
C ARG A 64 27.86 11.68 3.81
N ASN A 65 28.55 10.56 4.01
CA ASN A 65 27.99 9.24 3.71
C ASN A 65 26.87 8.86 4.68
N LYS A 66 27.04 9.16 5.97
CA LYS A 66 26.00 8.90 6.96
C LYS A 66 24.79 9.83 6.78
N ILE A 67 25.00 11.10 6.41
CA ILE A 67 23.89 12.01 6.06
C ILE A 67 23.20 11.55 4.78
N LYS A 68 23.94 11.19 3.72
CA LYS A 68 23.41 10.64 2.48
C LYS A 68 22.58 9.38 2.72
N ARG A 69 23.07 8.46 3.55
CA ARG A 69 22.31 7.26 3.92
C ARG A 69 20.96 7.60 4.56
N ILE A 70 20.91 8.61 5.43
CA ILE A 70 19.69 9.00 6.15
C ILE A 70 18.75 9.81 5.26
N ALA A 71 19.24 10.88 4.62
CA ALA A 71 18.46 11.76 3.75
C ALA A 71 17.92 11.02 2.52
N GLY A 72 18.70 10.06 2.03
CA GLY A 72 18.41 9.22 0.89
C GLY A 72 17.57 7.97 1.15
N ASN A 73 17.29 7.66 2.42
CA ASN A 73 16.68 6.39 2.84
C ASN A 73 17.36 5.15 2.21
N ILE A 74 18.69 5.16 2.12
CA ILE A 74 19.46 4.10 1.45
C ILE A 74 19.39 2.81 2.26
N ILE A 75 18.84 1.76 1.66
CA ILE A 75 18.81 0.40 2.22
C ILE A 75 20.17 -0.26 1.92
N PRO A 76 20.93 -0.71 2.94
CA PRO A 76 22.21 -1.37 2.71
C PRO A 76 22.00 -2.73 2.05
N VAL A 77 22.73 -2.98 0.94
CA VAL A 77 22.67 -4.23 0.18
C VAL A 77 24.09 -4.74 -0.07
N ILE A 78 24.28 -6.05 0.05
CA ILE A 78 25.52 -6.74 -0.31
C ILE A 78 25.19 -8.00 -1.12
N ALA A 79 26.00 -8.26 -2.14
CA ALA A 79 25.75 -9.36 -3.08
C ALA A 79 25.71 -10.74 -2.42
N THR A 80 26.44 -10.95 -1.32
CA THR A 80 26.49 -12.24 -0.61
C THR A 80 25.13 -12.64 -0.03
N THR A 81 24.44 -11.72 0.64
CA THR A 81 23.09 -11.97 1.17
C THR A 81 22.10 -12.20 0.04
N THR A 82 22.18 -11.41 -1.05
CA THR A 82 21.31 -11.58 -2.22
C THR A 82 21.49 -12.94 -2.87
N ALA A 83 22.73 -13.34 -3.18
CA ALA A 83 23.03 -14.61 -3.82
C ALA A 83 22.55 -15.80 -2.97
N MET A 84 22.76 -15.74 -1.66
CA MET A 84 22.30 -16.76 -0.73
C MET A 84 20.77 -16.85 -0.67
N LEU A 85 20.06 -15.72 -0.51
CA LEU A 85 18.60 -15.71 -0.48
C LEU A 85 18.02 -16.20 -1.81
N THR A 86 18.59 -15.81 -2.96
CA THR A 86 18.19 -16.32 -4.27
C THR A 86 18.39 -17.84 -4.35
N GLY A 87 19.52 -18.36 -3.87
CA GLY A 87 19.75 -19.80 -3.80
C GLY A 87 18.67 -20.54 -3.00
N LEU A 88 18.30 -20.02 -1.82
CA LEU A 88 17.24 -20.59 -0.98
C LEU A 88 15.86 -20.53 -1.66
N VAL A 89 15.54 -19.43 -2.34
CA VAL A 89 14.30 -19.32 -3.13
C VAL A 89 14.28 -20.36 -4.25
N CYS A 90 15.40 -20.57 -4.97
CA CYS A 90 15.48 -21.58 -6.02
C CYS A 90 15.20 -23.00 -5.49
N LEU A 91 15.60 -23.32 -4.24
CA LEU A 91 15.26 -24.60 -3.61
C LEU A 91 13.74 -24.77 -3.41
N GLU A 92 13.03 -23.73 -2.97
CA GLU A 92 11.58 -23.78 -2.83
C GLU A 92 10.86 -23.84 -4.20
N VAL A 93 11.43 -23.22 -5.24
CA VAL A 93 10.91 -23.31 -6.61
C VAL A 93 10.93 -24.75 -7.13
N TYR A 94 11.98 -25.54 -6.85
CA TYR A 94 11.98 -26.97 -7.22
C TYR A 94 10.81 -27.72 -6.59
N LYS A 95 10.49 -27.42 -5.32
CA LYS A 95 9.37 -28.07 -4.63
C LYS A 95 8.03 -27.71 -5.25
N PHE A 96 7.88 -26.44 -5.65
CA PHE A 96 6.70 -25.95 -6.34
C PHE A 96 6.50 -26.62 -7.71
N VAL A 97 7.57 -26.72 -8.50
CA VAL A 97 7.54 -27.36 -9.84
C VAL A 97 7.24 -28.86 -9.75
N GLN A 98 7.68 -29.53 -8.69
CA GLN A 98 7.35 -30.94 -8.42
C GLN A 98 5.93 -31.15 -7.85
N HIS A 99 5.14 -30.08 -7.72
CA HIS A 99 3.76 -30.12 -7.21
C HIS A 99 3.64 -30.71 -5.79
N HIS A 100 4.60 -30.42 -4.91
CA HIS A 100 4.46 -30.77 -3.49
C HIS A 100 3.20 -30.12 -2.90
N LYS A 101 2.34 -30.95 -2.30
CA LYS A 101 1.07 -30.52 -1.67
C LYS A 101 1.17 -30.42 -0.14
N ASN A 102 2.17 -31.06 0.47
CA ASN A 102 2.38 -30.97 1.91
C ASN A 102 3.05 -29.63 2.25
N ILE A 103 2.48 -28.91 3.21
CA ILE A 103 3.02 -27.63 3.70
C ILE A 103 4.36 -27.83 4.41
N GLU A 104 4.56 -28.97 5.07
CA GLU A 104 5.78 -29.33 5.80
C GLU A 104 7.00 -29.44 4.86
N SER A 105 6.76 -29.68 3.57
CA SER A 105 7.82 -29.70 2.56
C SER A 105 8.41 -28.31 2.32
N TYR A 106 7.64 -27.25 2.54
CA TYR A 106 8.07 -25.87 2.32
C TYR A 106 8.70 -25.29 3.59
N GLN A 107 9.66 -24.39 3.40
CA GLN A 107 10.35 -23.73 4.50
C GLN A 107 10.53 -22.24 4.22
N ASN A 108 10.12 -21.41 5.16
CA ASN A 108 10.49 -20.01 5.22
C ASN A 108 11.92 -19.92 5.77
N ALA A 109 12.79 -19.16 5.11
CA ALA A 109 14.16 -18.96 5.55
C ALA A 109 14.38 -17.58 6.16
N PHE A 110 14.98 -17.55 7.34
CA PHE A 110 15.42 -16.35 8.05
C PHE A 110 16.93 -16.41 8.18
N VAL A 111 17.64 -15.42 7.64
CA VAL A 111 19.10 -15.45 7.64
C VAL A 111 19.68 -14.13 8.13
N ASN A 112 20.69 -14.23 9.00
CA ASN A 112 21.52 -13.12 9.42
C ASN A 112 23.00 -13.54 9.37
N LEU A 113 23.68 -13.11 8.30
CA LEU A 113 25.09 -13.43 8.05
C LEU A 113 26.07 -12.76 9.00
N ALA A 114 25.65 -11.74 9.76
CA ALA A 114 26.51 -11.12 10.77
C ALA A 114 26.68 -12.00 12.01
N LEU A 115 25.65 -12.79 12.36
CA LEU A 115 25.64 -13.76 13.48
C LEU A 115 25.73 -15.22 13.02
N PRO A 116 26.21 -15.46 11.79
CA PRO A 116 25.93 -16.67 11.00
C PRO A 116 24.65 -17.45 11.35
N PHE A 117 23.52 -16.75 11.51
CA PHE A 117 22.25 -17.36 11.91
C PHE A 117 21.42 -17.79 10.71
N PHE A 118 20.92 -19.03 10.75
CA PHE A 118 19.98 -19.60 9.77
C PHE A 118 18.82 -20.22 10.54
N GLY A 119 17.62 -19.67 10.36
CA GLY A 119 16.38 -20.18 10.91
C GLY A 119 15.45 -20.62 9.78
N PHE A 120 14.85 -21.79 9.94
CA PHE A 120 13.83 -22.28 9.03
C PHE A 120 12.53 -22.51 9.79
N SER A 121 11.41 -22.14 9.20
CA SER A 121 10.10 -22.42 9.76
C SER A 121 9.13 -22.86 8.68
N GLU A 122 8.20 -23.73 9.04
CA GLU A 122 7.11 -24.09 8.14
C GLU A 122 6.22 -22.86 7.86
N PRO A 123 5.66 -22.73 6.64
CA PRO A 123 4.65 -21.74 6.36
C PRO A 123 3.40 -21.92 7.22
N VAL A 124 2.78 -20.81 7.60
CA VAL A 124 1.53 -20.85 8.36
C VAL A 124 0.39 -21.29 7.43
N PRO A 125 -0.42 -22.30 7.82
CA PRO A 125 -1.56 -22.71 7.00
C PRO A 125 -2.59 -21.60 6.86
N SER A 126 -3.28 -21.55 5.72
CA SER A 126 -4.32 -20.55 5.47
C SER A 126 -5.44 -20.66 6.51
N LYS A 127 -5.82 -19.53 7.12
CA LYS A 127 -6.92 -19.48 8.08
C LYS A 127 -8.23 -19.93 7.42
N ARG A 128 -8.81 -21.02 7.95
CA ARG A 128 -10.13 -21.49 7.55
C ARG A 128 -11.21 -20.72 8.27
N GLN A 129 -12.18 -20.23 7.51
CA GLN A 129 -13.37 -19.55 7.99
C GLN A 129 -14.60 -20.35 7.56
N LYS A 130 -15.70 -20.19 8.29
CA LYS A 130 -16.96 -20.88 8.00
C LYS A 130 -18.05 -19.86 7.71
N TYR A 131 -18.83 -20.12 6.67
CA TYR A 131 -20.15 -19.53 6.50
C TYR A 131 -21.15 -20.69 6.36
N LEU A 132 -22.22 -20.66 7.15
CA LEU A 132 -23.16 -21.78 7.25
C LEU A 132 -22.38 -23.10 7.48
N ASP A 133 -22.58 -24.10 6.62
CA ASP A 133 -21.91 -25.41 6.67
C ASP A 133 -20.67 -25.52 5.76
N LYS A 134 -20.26 -24.43 5.09
CA LYS A 134 -19.12 -24.44 4.15
C LYS A 134 -17.89 -23.80 4.78
N GLU A 135 -16.75 -24.49 4.68
CA GLU A 135 -15.42 -23.95 4.97
C GLU A 135 -14.85 -23.23 3.75
N PHE A 136 -14.17 -22.11 3.98
CA PHE A 136 -13.43 -21.38 2.95
C PHE A 136 -12.14 -20.77 3.53
N THR A 137 -11.22 -20.44 2.64
CA THR A 137 -9.90 -19.86 2.92
C THR A 137 -9.69 -18.59 2.13
N LEU A 138 -8.54 -17.93 2.32
CA LEU A 138 -8.13 -16.76 1.52
C LEU A 138 -8.10 -17.05 0.01
N TRP A 139 -7.84 -18.30 -0.39
CA TRP A 139 -7.65 -18.69 -1.78
C TRP A 139 -8.96 -19.03 -2.49
N ASP A 140 -10.05 -19.16 -1.74
CA ASP A 140 -11.35 -19.51 -2.28
C ASP A 140 -12.08 -18.25 -2.76
N ARG A 141 -12.72 -18.37 -3.93
CA ARG A 141 -13.48 -17.28 -4.57
C ARG A 141 -14.77 -17.82 -5.17
N PHE A 142 -15.76 -16.94 -5.29
CA PHE A 142 -16.97 -17.25 -6.03
C PHE A 142 -16.76 -16.89 -7.49
N GLU A 143 -16.75 -17.91 -8.35
CA GLU A 143 -16.65 -17.73 -9.79
C GLU A 143 -18.05 -17.63 -10.40
N VAL A 144 -18.39 -16.41 -10.81
CA VAL A 144 -19.67 -16.09 -11.45
C VAL A 144 -19.44 -15.98 -12.95
N LYS A 145 -20.13 -16.81 -13.73
CA LYS A 145 -19.95 -16.87 -15.20
C LYS A 145 -20.96 -15.99 -15.91
N GLY A 146 -20.46 -15.10 -16.77
CA GLY A 146 -21.27 -14.25 -17.65
C GLY A 146 -21.68 -12.93 -17.02
N GLU A 147 -22.32 -12.09 -17.85
CA GLU A 147 -22.95 -10.86 -17.39
C GLU A 147 -24.28 -11.17 -16.72
N MET A 148 -24.49 -10.60 -15.53
CA MET A 148 -25.78 -10.65 -14.86
C MET A 148 -26.15 -9.27 -14.32
N THR A 149 -27.45 -9.02 -14.21
CA THR A 149 -27.95 -7.86 -13.49
C THR A 149 -27.69 -8.01 -11.99
N LEU A 150 -27.69 -6.90 -11.25
CA LEU A 150 -27.51 -6.95 -9.80
C LEU A 150 -28.65 -7.73 -9.10
N GLU A 151 -29.87 -7.70 -9.65
CA GLU A 151 -30.99 -8.51 -9.17
C GLU A 151 -30.72 -10.01 -9.34
N GLU A 152 -30.34 -10.42 -10.56
CA GLU A 152 -29.98 -11.82 -10.87
C GLU A 152 -28.80 -12.29 -10.01
N PHE A 153 -27.83 -11.41 -9.74
CA PHE A 153 -26.69 -11.70 -8.87
C PHE A 153 -27.11 -11.96 -7.42
N ILE A 154 -27.97 -11.11 -6.85
CA ILE A 154 -28.47 -11.28 -5.48
C ILE A 154 -29.29 -12.58 -5.39
N GLU A 155 -30.12 -12.86 -6.39
CA GLU A 155 -30.92 -14.07 -6.44
C GLU A 155 -30.06 -15.33 -6.61
N TYR A 156 -29.01 -15.27 -7.44
CA TYR A 156 -28.04 -16.34 -7.61
C TYR A 156 -27.37 -16.72 -6.28
N PHE A 157 -26.87 -15.74 -5.51
CA PHE A 157 -26.28 -15.99 -4.20
C PHE A 157 -27.28 -16.56 -3.19
N LYS A 158 -28.54 -16.11 -3.26
CA LYS A 158 -29.61 -16.63 -2.40
C LYS A 158 -29.97 -18.07 -2.74
N ARG A 159 -30.05 -18.42 -4.03
CA ARG A 159 -30.44 -19.76 -4.49
C ARG A 159 -29.33 -20.78 -4.33
N GLU A 160 -28.14 -20.49 -4.84
CA GLU A 160 -27.03 -21.45 -4.92
C GLU A 160 -26.20 -21.50 -3.64
N HIS A 161 -25.98 -20.34 -3.00
CA HIS A 161 -25.11 -20.22 -1.84
C HIS A 161 -25.86 -20.03 -0.51
N LYS A 162 -27.19 -19.81 -0.55
CA LYS A 162 -28.02 -19.48 0.62
C LYS A 162 -27.52 -18.24 1.37
N LEU A 163 -26.86 -17.33 0.65
CA LEU A 163 -26.32 -16.09 1.18
C LEU A 163 -27.11 -14.92 0.62
N VAL A 164 -27.42 -13.93 1.47
CA VAL A 164 -27.99 -12.65 1.05
C VAL A 164 -26.89 -11.61 1.16
N PRO A 165 -26.37 -11.09 0.02
CA PRO A 165 -25.35 -10.06 0.06
C PRO A 165 -25.87 -8.78 0.73
N ASN A 166 -25.23 -8.35 1.83
CA ASN A 166 -25.56 -7.11 2.53
C ASN A 166 -24.90 -5.88 1.91
N MET A 167 -23.76 -6.07 1.24
CA MET A 167 -23.04 -5.00 0.56
C MET A 167 -22.26 -5.59 -0.61
N VAL A 168 -22.26 -4.89 -1.73
CA VAL A 168 -21.45 -5.20 -2.91
C VAL A 168 -20.65 -3.96 -3.27
N SER A 169 -19.32 -4.10 -3.38
CA SER A 169 -18.43 -3.04 -3.82
C SER A 169 -17.46 -3.53 -4.89
N ALA A 170 -17.07 -2.63 -5.78
CA ALA A 170 -15.98 -2.83 -6.73
C ALA A 170 -14.87 -1.82 -6.40
N GLY A 171 -13.77 -2.29 -5.85
CA GLY A 171 -12.73 -1.43 -5.30
C GLY A 171 -13.28 -0.51 -4.21
N MET A 172 -13.12 0.80 -4.41
CA MET A 172 -13.59 1.85 -3.50
C MET A 172 -15.07 2.22 -3.70
N SER A 173 -15.70 1.74 -4.76
CA SER A 173 -17.07 2.11 -5.13
C SER A 173 -18.07 1.11 -4.57
N VAL A 174 -19.05 1.58 -3.80
CA VAL A 174 -20.17 0.76 -3.34
C VAL A 174 -21.22 0.67 -4.45
N ILE A 175 -21.48 -0.55 -4.93
CA ILE A 175 -22.46 -0.84 -5.98
C ILE A 175 -23.83 -1.13 -5.35
N TYR A 176 -23.86 -1.84 -4.22
CA TYR A 176 -25.09 -2.18 -3.52
C TYR A 176 -24.94 -2.10 -2.01
N SER A 177 -25.89 -1.42 -1.35
CA SER A 177 -26.10 -1.51 0.10
C SER A 177 -27.56 -1.19 0.42
N PRO A 178 -28.32 -2.13 1.01
CA PRO A 178 -29.73 -1.92 1.37
C PRO A 178 -29.92 -0.77 2.35
N HIS A 179 -28.94 -0.52 3.22
CA HIS A 179 -29.03 0.48 4.29
C HIS A 179 -28.58 1.87 3.84
N PHE A 180 -27.70 1.97 2.83
CA PHE A 180 -27.08 3.23 2.42
C PHE A 180 -27.68 3.86 1.15
N MET A 181 -28.31 3.08 0.27
CA MET A 181 -28.82 3.62 -1.00
C MET A 181 -30.25 4.19 -0.89
N ARG A 182 -30.46 5.39 -1.47
CA ARG A 182 -31.79 6.00 -1.66
C ARG A 182 -32.62 5.15 -2.64
N GLN A 183 -33.95 5.12 -2.47
CA GLN A 183 -34.84 4.24 -3.25
C GLN A 183 -34.73 4.43 -4.77
N THR A 184 -34.40 5.64 -5.23
CA THR A 184 -34.25 5.98 -6.66
C THR A 184 -32.96 5.45 -7.29
N SER A 185 -31.83 5.48 -6.58
CA SER A 185 -30.56 4.93 -7.09
C SER A 185 -30.56 3.40 -7.07
N LYS A 186 -31.20 2.79 -6.06
CA LYS A 186 -31.42 1.33 -5.99
C LYS A 186 -32.05 0.77 -7.26
N ALA A 187 -33.10 1.41 -7.78
CA ALA A 187 -33.81 0.94 -8.97
C ALA A 187 -32.99 1.06 -10.27
N GLN A 188 -32.08 2.04 -10.36
CA GLN A 188 -31.20 2.22 -11.53
C GLN A 188 -30.02 1.23 -11.50
N ASP A 189 -29.41 1.01 -10.34
CA ASP A 189 -28.28 0.09 -10.21
C ASP A 189 -28.71 -1.39 -10.30
N MET A 190 -29.96 -1.69 -9.96
CA MET A 190 -30.52 -3.05 -10.10
C MET A 190 -30.63 -3.55 -11.55
N LYS A 191 -30.82 -2.65 -12.53
CA LYS A 191 -30.96 -3.00 -13.96
C LYS A 191 -29.64 -2.98 -14.74
N ARG A 192 -28.54 -2.57 -14.12
CA ARG A 192 -27.22 -2.52 -14.76
C ARG A 192 -26.61 -3.92 -14.77
N LYS A 193 -26.02 -4.30 -15.89
CA LYS A 193 -25.25 -5.53 -16.05
C LYS A 193 -23.82 -5.31 -15.56
N TYR A 194 -23.31 -6.24 -14.76
CA TYR A 194 -21.94 -6.21 -14.27
C TYR A 194 -21.25 -7.55 -14.54
N VAL A 195 -19.96 -7.51 -14.86
CA VAL A 195 -19.06 -8.68 -14.80
C VAL A 195 -18.28 -8.56 -13.50
N LEU A 196 -18.53 -9.44 -12.54
CA LEU A 196 -17.96 -9.31 -11.20
C LEU A 196 -17.24 -10.60 -10.81
N ILE A 197 -15.96 -10.47 -10.46
CA ILE A 197 -15.18 -11.52 -9.82
C ILE A 197 -15.16 -11.18 -8.33
N PHE A 198 -15.78 -12.03 -7.51
CA PHE A 198 -15.88 -11.78 -6.07
C PHE A 198 -14.84 -12.56 -5.29
N VAL A 199 -14.03 -11.81 -4.53
CA VAL A 199 -13.22 -12.33 -3.45
C VAL A 199 -14.05 -12.28 -2.17
N ILE A 200 -14.06 -13.38 -1.41
CA ILE A 200 -14.74 -13.41 -0.12
C ILE A 200 -13.93 -12.55 0.85
N SER A 201 -14.33 -11.29 1.02
CA SER A 201 -13.80 -10.42 2.07
C SER A 201 -14.76 -10.43 3.25
N ASN A 202 -14.44 -11.23 4.26
CA ASN A 202 -15.00 -10.98 5.58
C ASN A 202 -14.31 -9.72 6.11
N ASN A 203 -15.06 -8.63 6.20
CA ASN A 203 -14.64 -7.39 6.86
C ASN A 203 -14.16 -7.69 8.29
N LYS A 204 -12.87 -7.94 8.42
CA LYS A 204 -12.04 -7.43 9.51
C LYS A 204 -11.01 -6.49 8.89
N PHE A 205 -11.50 -5.40 8.30
CA PHE A 205 -10.79 -4.14 8.41
C PHE A 205 -10.95 -3.67 9.86
N CYS A 206 -10.07 -4.15 10.74
CA CYS A 206 -9.58 -3.33 11.83
C CYS A 206 -8.08 -3.24 11.60
N CYS A 207 -7.59 -2.01 11.50
CA CYS A 207 -6.20 -1.67 11.77
C CYS A 207 -5.72 -2.28 13.09
#